data_AF-A0A7S2U106-F1
#
_entry.id   AF-A0A7S2U106-F1
#
_cell.length_a   1.000
_cell.length_b   1.000
_cell.length_c   1.000
_cell.angle_alpha   90.00
_cell.angle_beta   90.00
_cell.angle_gamma   90.00
#
_symmetry.space_group_name_H-M   'P 1'
#
loop_
_entity.id
_entity.type
_entity.pdbx_description
1 polymer ?
#
loop_
_entity_poly.entity_id
_entity_poly.type
_entity_poly.pdbx_seq_one_letter_code
_entity_poly.pdbx_strand_id
1 'polypeptide(L)'
;HSNCAVVLATTKVYLNFTRNLPKVHFSVISRLKVPLLTLMSSSSVELSYTVLSHLKVLVSRAPTIFHQDHKHFYCRYNDPTCIKKLKQDVLVDLANEPNSSMLINELSEYITDVDSEIAKQAIQSIAKIALKVEAAVDEGIELLLSFLDLSTDYVTAE
;
A
#
# COMPACT_ATOMS: atom_id res chain seq x y z
N HIS A 1 8.88 17.50 -19.71
CA HIS A 1 8.13 16.23 -19.60
C HIS A 1 9.09 15.10 -19.25
N SER A 2 8.96 14.48 -18.08
CA SER A 2 9.76 13.32 -17.71
C SER A 2 9.17 12.08 -18.40
N ASN A 3 9.96 11.38 -19.20
CA ASN A 3 9.51 10.16 -19.87
C ASN A 3 9.55 8.99 -18.87
N CYS A 4 8.38 8.45 -18.50
CA CYS A 4 8.24 7.37 -17.53
C CYS A 4 9.08 6.14 -17.90
N ALA A 5 9.15 5.79 -19.19
CA ALA A 5 9.94 4.65 -19.66
C ALA A 5 11.44 4.87 -19.38
N VAL A 6 11.95 6.08 -19.58
CA VAL A 6 13.35 6.42 -19.29
C VAL A 6 13.63 6.34 -17.79
N VAL A 7 12.72 6.84 -16.94
CA VAL A 7 12.88 6.78 -15.48
C VAL A 7 12.87 5.33 -14.98
N LEU A 8 11.94 4.49 -15.45
CA LEU A 8 11.86 3.09 -15.04
C LEU A 8 13.05 2.26 -15.58
N ALA A 9 13.49 2.50 -16.82
CA ALA A 9 14.67 1.84 -17.36
C ALA A 9 15.93 2.22 -16.56
N THR A 10 16.10 3.52 -16.27
CA THR A 10 17.21 4.03 -15.46
C THR A 10 17.16 3.44 -14.05
N THR A 11 15.99 3.40 -13.43
CA THR A 11 15.75 2.76 -12.13
C THR A 11 16.24 1.32 -12.12
N LYS A 12 15.85 0.52 -13.13
CA LYS A 12 16.25 -0.88 -13.26
C LYS A 12 17.78 -1.04 -13.34
N VAL A 13 18.45 -0.20 -14.14
CA VAL A 13 19.91 -0.23 -14.30
C VAL A 13 20.61 0.07 -12.97
N TYR A 14 20.23 1.16 -12.29
CA TYR A 14 20.85 1.54 -11.01
C TYR A 14 20.62 0.50 -9.91
N LEU A 15 19.41 -0.06 -9.80
CA LEU A 15 19.13 -1.12 -8.84
C LEU A 15 19.95 -2.38 -9.11
N ASN A 16 20.17 -2.72 -10.38
CA ASN A 16 20.99 -3.87 -10.76
C ASN A 16 22.49 -3.64 -10.44
N PHE A 17 23.04 -2.49 -10.83
CA PHE A 17 24.46 -2.17 -10.60
C PHE A 17 24.82 -2.02 -9.12
N THR A 18 23.86 -1.62 -8.28
CA THR A 18 24.10 -1.41 -6.86
C THR A 18 23.72 -2.61 -5.99
N ARG A 19 23.22 -3.71 -6.56
CA ARG A 19 22.71 -4.88 -5.80
C ARG A 19 23.70 -5.45 -4.78
N ASN A 20 25.00 -5.43 -5.10
CA ASN A 20 26.07 -5.94 -4.24
C ASN A 20 26.73 -4.86 -3.36
N LEU A 21 26.16 -3.64 -3.32
CA LEU A 21 26.69 -2.49 -2.60
C LEU A 21 25.62 -1.93 -1.65
N PRO A 22 25.37 -2.54 -0.47
CA PRO A 22 24.19 -2.26 0.36
C PRO A 22 23.96 -0.76 0.69
N LYS A 23 25.02 -0.04 1.08
CA LYS A 23 24.94 1.40 1.40
C LYS A 23 24.56 2.25 0.18
N VAL A 24 25.12 1.92 -0.98
CA VAL A 24 24.86 2.62 -2.24
C VAL A 24 23.47 2.24 -2.76
N HIS A 25 23.08 0.97 -2.65
CA HIS A 25 21.76 0.48 -3.03
C HIS A 25 20.65 1.19 -2.27
N PHE A 26 20.79 1.30 -0.95
CA PHE A 26 19.86 2.05 -0.11
C PHE A 26 19.77 3.52 -0.53
N SER A 27 20.92 4.16 -0.79
CA SER A 27 20.99 5.54 -1.28
C SER A 27 20.30 5.72 -2.64
N VAL A 28 20.42 4.74 -3.54
CA VAL A 28 19.71 4.72 -4.83
C VAL A 28 18.20 4.65 -4.62
N ILE A 29 17.71 3.70 -3.81
CA ILE A 29 16.26 3.58 -3.55
C ILE A 29 15.71 4.88 -2.94
N SER A 30 16.44 5.49 -1.99
CA SER A 30 16.05 6.75 -1.38
C SER A 30 15.93 7.90 -2.39
N ARG A 31 16.82 7.96 -3.40
CA ARG A 31 16.76 8.97 -4.47
C ARG A 31 15.65 8.71 -5.49
N LEU A 32 15.27 7.44 -5.68
CA LEU A 32 14.20 7.05 -6.59
C LEU A 32 12.80 7.29 -6.01
N LYS A 33 12.67 7.38 -4.69
CA LYS A 33 11.39 7.57 -3.98
C LYS A 33 10.56 8.71 -4.57
N VAL A 34 11.09 9.93 -4.54
CA VAL A 34 10.34 11.14 -4.96
C VAL A 34 9.92 11.06 -6.43
N PRO A 35 10.83 10.78 -7.40
CA PRO A 35 10.44 10.64 -8.80
C PRO A 35 9.33 9.60 -9.04
N LEU A 36 9.39 8.45 -8.37
CA LEU A 36 8.40 7.39 -8.55
C LEU A 36 7.04 7.76 -7.93
N LEU A 37 7.02 8.39 -6.76
CA LEU A 37 5.77 8.90 -6.15
C LEU A 37 5.11 9.97 -7.03
N THR A 38 5.91 10.85 -7.65
CA THR A 38 5.40 11.84 -8.61
C THR A 38 4.82 11.17 -9.86
N LEU A 39 5.51 10.17 -10.42
CA LEU A 39 5.04 9.44 -11.60
C LEU A 39 3.78 8.61 -11.34
N MET A 40 3.62 8.06 -10.14
CA MET A 40 2.41 7.33 -9.72
C MET A 40 1.17 8.24 -9.70
N SER A 41 1.36 9.54 -9.49
CA SER A 41 0.26 10.53 -9.51
C SER A 41 -0.12 10.99 -10.93
N SER A 42 0.34 10.28 -11.97
CA SER A 42 0.01 10.57 -13.37
C SER A 42 -1.48 10.33 -13.68
N SER A 43 -1.99 10.99 -14.72
CA SER A 43 -3.37 10.85 -15.19
C SER A 43 -3.64 9.53 -15.92
N SER A 44 -2.62 8.83 -16.43
CA SER A 44 -2.81 7.52 -17.08
C SER A 44 -2.84 6.41 -16.04
N VAL A 45 -3.92 5.63 -16.07
CA VAL A 45 -4.12 4.47 -15.20
C VAL A 45 -3.04 3.42 -15.42
N GLU A 46 -2.67 3.15 -16.67
CA GLU A 46 -1.68 2.14 -17.05
C GLU A 46 -0.28 2.52 -16.54
N LEU A 47 0.08 3.80 -16.67
CA LEU A 47 1.34 4.31 -16.13
C LEU A 47 1.35 4.24 -14.60
N SER A 48 0.27 4.69 -13.95
CA SER A 48 0.16 4.65 -12.49
C SER A 48 0.21 3.22 -11.96
N TYR A 49 -0.45 2.26 -12.62
CA TYR A 49 -0.39 0.84 -12.27
C TYR A 49 1.02 0.28 -12.40
N THR A 50 1.70 0.60 -13.51
CA THR A 50 3.07 0.15 -13.78
C THR A 50 4.04 0.69 -12.72
N VAL A 51 3.98 2.00 -12.44
CA VAL A 51 4.84 2.65 -11.45
C VAL A 51 4.54 2.14 -10.04
N LEU A 52 3.27 1.98 -9.68
CA LEU A 52 2.86 1.43 -8.38
C LEU A 52 3.33 -0.02 -8.19
N SER A 53 3.27 -0.84 -9.24
CA SER A 53 3.80 -2.22 -9.21
C SER A 53 5.31 -2.23 -8.91
N HIS A 54 6.06 -1.30 -9.49
CA HIS A 54 7.48 -1.13 -9.17
C HIS A 54 7.71 -0.61 -7.75
N LEU A 55 6.93 0.38 -7.31
CA LEU A 55 6.98 0.91 -5.94
C LEU A 55 6.71 -0.19 -4.90
N LYS A 56 5.71 -1.06 -5.12
CA LYS A 56 5.43 -2.20 -4.23
C LYS A 56 6.65 -3.10 -4.02
N VAL A 57 7.41 -3.38 -5.08
CA VAL A 57 8.66 -4.17 -4.96
C VAL A 57 9.75 -3.42 -4.19
N LEU A 58 9.83 -2.10 -4.31
CA LEU A 58 10.80 -1.29 -3.58
C LEU A 58 10.43 -1.16 -2.11
N VAL A 59 9.14 -0.96 -1.82
CA VAL A 59 8.60 -0.87 -0.46
C VAL A 59 8.83 -2.19 0.29
N SER A 60 8.51 -3.34 -0.31
CA SER A 60 8.75 -4.64 0.35
C SER A 60 10.23 -4.92 0.64
N ARG A 61 11.16 -4.36 -0.15
CA ARG A 61 12.62 -4.52 0.06
C ARG A 61 13.21 -3.54 1.06
N ALA A 62 12.69 -2.31 1.12
CA ALA A 62 13.24 -1.24 1.95
C ALA A 62 12.12 -0.35 2.52
N PRO A 63 11.22 -0.91 3.36
CA PRO A 63 10.02 -0.22 3.82
C PRO A 63 10.36 1.06 4.60
N THR A 64 11.47 1.04 5.34
CA THR A 64 11.96 2.17 6.15
C THR A 64 12.15 3.46 5.37
N ILE A 65 12.45 3.39 4.06
CA ILE A 65 12.61 4.56 3.19
C ILE A 65 11.27 5.29 2.94
N PHE A 66 10.16 4.55 3.04
CA PHE A 66 8.81 4.97 2.65
C PHE A 66 7.85 5.12 3.84
N HIS A 67 8.28 4.87 5.09
CA HIS A 67 7.39 4.92 6.26
C HIS A 67 6.66 6.25 6.42
N GLN A 68 7.29 7.37 6.08
CA GLN A 68 6.69 8.71 6.16
C GLN A 68 5.75 9.03 4.99
N ASP A 69 5.74 8.22 3.95
CA ASP A 69 5.05 8.48 2.68
C ASP A 69 3.79 7.62 2.50
N HIS A 70 3.37 6.87 3.52
CA HIS A 70 2.23 5.94 3.48
C HIS A 70 0.94 6.57 2.93
N LYS A 71 0.68 7.86 3.24
CA LYS A 71 -0.48 8.60 2.75
C LYS A 71 -0.56 8.73 1.22
N HIS A 72 0.57 8.64 0.50
CA HIS A 72 0.55 8.64 -0.97
C HIS A 72 -0.11 7.39 -1.54
N PHE A 73 -0.21 6.32 -0.75
CA PHE A 73 -0.79 5.04 -1.13
C PHE A 73 -2.24 4.89 -0.65
N TYR A 74 -2.87 5.93 -0.12
CA TYR A 74 -4.31 5.87 0.21
C TYR A 74 -5.14 5.80 -1.09
N CYS A 75 -6.21 5.01 -1.04
CA CYS A 75 -7.12 4.84 -2.16
C CYS A 75 -7.92 6.13 -2.37
N ARG A 76 -8.01 6.59 -3.62
CA ARG A 76 -8.96 7.64 -3.99
C ARG A 76 -10.26 7.00 -4.43
N TYR A 77 -11.37 7.72 -4.26
CA TYR A 77 -12.70 7.27 -4.71
C TYR A 77 -12.71 6.85 -6.19
N ASN A 78 -12.00 7.61 -7.04
CA ASN A 78 -11.93 7.39 -8.48
C ASN A 78 -10.77 6.49 -8.94
N ASP A 79 -10.00 5.91 -8.01
CA ASP A 79 -8.96 4.95 -8.38
C ASP A 79 -9.62 3.67 -8.93
N PRO A 80 -9.13 3.13 -10.07
CA PRO A 80 -9.59 1.84 -10.56
C PRO A 80 -9.31 0.70 -9.56
N THR A 81 -10.13 -0.34 -9.56
CA THR A 81 -9.99 -1.51 -8.67
C THR A 81 -8.57 -2.05 -8.63
N CYS A 82 -7.91 -2.23 -9.77
CA CYS A 82 -6.53 -2.74 -9.82
C CYS A 82 -5.51 -1.85 -9.09
N ILE A 83 -5.70 -0.53 -9.09
CA ILE A 83 -4.87 0.44 -8.34
C ILE A 83 -5.17 0.34 -6.85
N LYS A 84 -6.45 0.33 -6.47
CA LYS A 84 -6.87 0.18 -5.06
C LYS A 84 -6.29 -1.09 -4.43
N LYS A 85 -6.38 -2.23 -5.13
CA LYS A 85 -5.80 -3.50 -4.69
C LYS A 85 -4.29 -3.41 -4.44
N LEU A 86 -3.54 -2.80 -5.37
CA LEU A 86 -2.09 -2.63 -5.19
C LEU A 86 -1.75 -1.67 -4.04
N LYS A 87 -2.52 -0.60 -3.89
CA LYS A 87 -2.35 0.37 -2.80
C LYS A 87 -2.54 -0.27 -1.43
N GLN A 88 -3.60 -1.05 -1.23
CA GLN A 88 -3.82 -1.79 0.01
C GLN A 88 -2.65 -2.74 0.34
N ASP A 89 -2.13 -3.47 -0.66
CA ASP A 89 -0.95 -4.33 -0.44
C ASP A 89 0.28 -3.52 0.01
N VAL A 90 0.50 -2.34 -0.58
CA VAL A 90 1.61 -1.46 -0.18
C VAL A 90 1.43 -0.94 1.25
N LEU A 91 0.20 -0.61 1.65
CA LEU A 91 -0.08 -0.17 3.03
C LEU A 91 0.25 -1.27 4.04
N VAL A 92 -0.09 -2.52 3.74
CA VAL A 92 0.32 -3.68 4.57
C VAL A 92 1.84 -3.78 4.67
N ASP A 93 2.56 -3.61 3.56
CA ASP A 93 4.03 -3.64 3.53
C ASP A 93 4.66 -2.47 4.32
N LEU A 94 3.98 -1.32 4.40
CA LEU A 94 4.44 -0.13 5.16
C LEU A 94 4.04 -0.12 6.63
N ALA A 95 3.17 -1.03 7.06
CA ALA A 95 2.72 -1.09 8.44
C ALA A 95 3.89 -1.40 9.40
N ASN A 96 3.95 -0.59 10.46
CA ASN A 96 4.89 -0.66 11.56
C ASN A 96 4.21 -0.12 12.83
N GLU A 97 4.84 -0.29 13.98
CA GLU A 97 4.30 0.11 15.28
C GLU A 97 3.80 1.57 15.34
N PRO A 98 4.54 2.59 14.87
CA PRO A 98 4.06 3.98 14.97
C PRO A 98 2.94 4.36 14.00
N ASN A 99 2.66 3.56 12.95
CA ASN A 99 1.63 3.89 11.96
C ASN A 99 0.48 2.88 11.88
N SER A 100 0.55 1.74 12.57
CA SER A 100 -0.41 0.64 12.41
C SER A 100 -1.85 1.06 12.67
N SER A 101 -2.12 1.79 13.76
CA SER A 101 -3.47 2.27 14.09
C SER A 101 -4.01 3.21 13.01
N MET A 102 -3.18 4.12 12.50
CA MET A 102 -3.61 5.02 11.41
C MET A 102 -3.95 4.25 10.13
N LEU A 103 -3.19 3.18 9.83
CA LEU A 103 -3.43 2.35 8.66
C LEU A 103 -4.66 1.44 8.82
N ILE A 104 -4.91 0.91 10.03
CA ILE A 104 -6.12 0.13 10.33
C ILE A 104 -7.35 1.02 10.17
N ASN A 105 -7.34 2.22 10.74
CA ASN A 105 -8.43 3.19 10.60
C ASN A 105 -8.66 3.63 9.14
N GLU A 106 -7.60 3.80 8.34
CA GLU A 106 -7.78 4.09 6.91
C GLU A 106 -8.39 2.89 6.16
N LEU A 107 -7.92 1.67 6.45
CA LEU A 107 -8.43 0.46 5.80
C LEU A 107 -9.86 0.11 6.22
N SER A 108 -10.31 0.51 7.40
CA SER A 108 -11.68 0.26 7.87
C SER A 108 -12.72 0.96 7.00
N GLU A 109 -12.40 2.16 6.50
CA GLU A 109 -13.24 2.90 5.55
C GLU A 109 -13.41 2.15 4.22
N TYR A 110 -12.49 1.25 3.88
CA TYR A 110 -12.55 0.49 2.63
C TYR A 110 -13.37 -0.81 2.76
N ILE A 111 -13.73 -1.24 3.97
CA ILE A 111 -14.54 -2.45 4.21
C ILE A 111 -15.96 -2.29 3.64
N THR A 112 -16.45 -1.06 3.60
CA THR A 112 -17.78 -0.72 3.05
C THR A 112 -17.72 -0.22 1.60
N ASP A 113 -16.60 -0.44 0.89
CA ASP A 113 -16.50 -0.06 -0.53
C ASP A 113 -17.56 -0.83 -1.36
N VAL A 114 -18.13 -0.14 -2.35
CA VAL A 114 -19.13 -0.71 -3.28
C VAL A 114 -18.57 -1.89 -4.08
N ASP A 115 -17.24 -1.92 -4.29
CA ASP A 115 -16.54 -3.05 -4.87
C ASP A 115 -16.23 -4.08 -3.78
N SER A 116 -17.00 -5.18 -3.78
CA SER A 116 -16.84 -6.29 -2.83
C SER A 116 -15.43 -6.90 -2.81
N GLU A 117 -14.66 -6.81 -3.90
CA GLU A 117 -13.28 -7.29 -3.91
C GLU A 117 -12.36 -6.37 -3.09
N ILE A 118 -12.61 -5.07 -3.13
CA ILE A 118 -11.86 -4.05 -2.36
C ILE A 118 -12.21 -4.17 -0.88
N ALA A 119 -13.50 -4.33 -0.56
CA ALA A 119 -13.98 -4.59 0.79
C ALA A 119 -13.31 -5.84 1.39
N LYS A 120 -13.35 -6.96 0.67
CA LYS A 120 -12.72 -8.21 1.10
C LYS A 120 -11.20 -8.08 1.29
N GLN A 121 -10.53 -7.35 0.39
CA GLN A 121 -9.10 -7.13 0.52
C GLN A 121 -8.75 -6.22 1.71
N ALA A 122 -9.61 -5.26 2.06
CA ALA A 122 -9.39 -4.38 3.21
C ALA A 122 -9.41 -5.18 4.52
N ILE A 123 -10.41 -6.07 4.68
CA ILE A 123 -10.50 -7.03 5.79
C ILE A 123 -9.21 -7.86 5.88
N GLN A 124 -8.76 -8.43 4.76
CA GLN A 124 -7.52 -9.22 4.72
C GLN A 124 -6.28 -8.39 5.04
N SER A 125 -6.26 -7.12 4.65
CA SER A 125 -5.15 -6.20 4.89
C SER A 125 -5.03 -5.85 6.37
N ILE A 126 -6.14 -5.56 7.04
CA ILE A 126 -6.19 -5.34 8.49
C ILE A 126 -5.68 -6.59 9.24
N ALA A 127 -6.17 -7.77 8.87
CA ALA A 127 -5.72 -9.02 9.46
C ALA A 127 -4.20 -9.24 9.27
N LYS A 128 -3.67 -8.94 8.07
CA LYS A 128 -2.21 -9.03 7.83
C LYS A 128 -1.42 -8.01 8.65
N ILE A 129 -1.94 -6.81 8.87
CA ILE A 129 -1.29 -5.81 9.73
C ILE A 129 -1.26 -6.28 11.18
N ALA A 130 -2.39 -6.79 11.71
CA ALA A 130 -2.46 -7.37 13.04
C ALA A 130 -1.46 -8.53 13.23
N LEU A 131 -1.31 -9.41 12.22
CA LEU A 131 -0.31 -10.48 12.26
C LEU A 131 1.14 -9.99 12.15
N LYS A 132 1.36 -8.82 11.56
CA LYS A 132 2.70 -8.26 11.30
C LYS A 132 3.20 -7.36 12.43
N VAL A 133 2.29 -6.64 13.10
CA VAL A 133 2.61 -5.63 14.12
C VAL A 133 1.89 -6.00 15.41
N GLU A 134 2.66 -6.43 16.41
CA GLU A 134 2.12 -6.91 17.70
C GLU A 134 1.22 -5.88 18.39
N ALA A 135 1.61 -4.61 18.38
CA ALA A 135 0.81 -3.51 18.93
C ALA A 135 -0.55 -3.29 18.24
N ALA A 136 -0.77 -3.88 17.06
CA ALA A 136 -1.98 -3.71 16.26
C ALA A 136 -2.95 -4.89 16.39
N VAL A 137 -2.59 -5.93 17.17
CA VAL A 137 -3.38 -7.16 17.28
C VAL A 137 -4.76 -6.89 17.89
N ASP A 138 -4.80 -6.24 19.05
CA ASP A 138 -6.06 -6.01 19.78
C ASP A 138 -7.01 -5.11 18.97
N GLU A 139 -6.52 -3.96 18.49
CA GLU A 139 -7.29 -3.03 17.65
C GLU A 139 -7.80 -3.71 16.36
N GLY A 140 -6.94 -4.47 15.69
CA GLY A 140 -7.30 -5.19 14.47
C GLY A 140 -8.38 -6.25 14.71
N ILE A 141 -8.29 -7.02 15.80
CA ILE A 141 -9.27 -8.05 16.14
C ILE A 141 -10.61 -7.43 16.56
N GLU A 142 -10.60 -6.43 17.44
CA GLU A 142 -11.82 -5.72 17.88
C GLU A 142 -12.58 -5.14 16.68
N LEU A 143 -11.86 -4.48 15.77
CA LEU A 143 -12.45 -3.94 14.55
C LEU A 143 -13.07 -5.04 13.69
N LEU A 144 -12.35 -6.13 13.43
CA LEU A 144 -12.83 -7.24 12.60
C LEU A 144 -14.06 -7.93 13.22
N LEU A 145 -14.11 -8.06 14.54
CA LEU A 145 -15.29 -8.58 15.25
C LEU A 145 -16.50 -7.66 15.08
N SER A 146 -16.31 -6.33 15.20
CA SER A 146 -17.41 -5.37 15.03
C SER A 146 -18.08 -5.47 13.65
N PHE A 147 -17.32 -5.79 12.60
CA PHE A 147 -17.86 -5.99 11.26
C PHE A 147 -18.54 -7.35 11.06
N LEU A 148 -18.12 -8.37 11.82
CA LEU A 148 -18.84 -9.65 11.83
C LEU A 148 -20.23 -9.49 12.44
N ASP A 149 -20.32 -8.79 13.58
CA ASP A 149 -21.59 -8.55 14.26
C ASP A 149 -22.56 -7.75 13.37
N LEU A 150 -22.07 -6.70 12.70
CA LEU A 150 -22.86 -5.91 11.74
C LEU A 150 -23.42 -6.78 10.59
N SER A 151 -22.63 -7.74 10.11
CA SER A 151 -23.07 -8.66 9.05
C SER A 151 -24.13 -9.65 9.54
N THR A 152 -24.11 -10.05 10.81
CA THR A 152 -25.12 -10.93 11.39
C THR A 152 -26.45 -10.22 11.63
N ASP A 153 -26.43 -8.96 12.05
CA ASP A 153 -27.65 -8.18 12.24
C ASP A 153 -28.42 -7.97 10.92
N TYR A 154 -27.69 -7.75 9.82
CA TYR A 154 -28.27 -7.63 8.48
C TYR A 154 -28.95 -8.92 7.99
N VAL A 155 -28.45 -10.09 8.43
CA VAL A 155 -29.03 -11.40 8.09
C VAL A 155 -30.24 -11.74 8.97
N THR A 156 -30.31 -11.22 10.19
CA THR A 156 -31.46 -11.44 11.09
C THR A 156 -32.64 -10.49 10.86
N ALA A 157 -32.46 -9.45 10.06
CA ALA A 157 -33.49 -8.47 9.71
C ALA A 157 -34.24 -8.80 8.39
N GLU A 158 -33.93 -9.94 7.76
CA GLU A 158 -34.62 -10.51 6.59
C GLU A 158 -35.39 -11.78 6.98
#